data_AF-A0AB73JGZ0-F1
#
_entry.id   AF-A0AB73JGZ0-F1
#
_cell.length_a   1.000
_cell.length_b   1.000
_cell.length_c   1.000
_cell.angle_alpha   90.00
_cell.angle_beta   90.00
_cell.angle_gamma   90.00
#
_symmetry.space_group_name_H-M   'P 1'
#
loop_
_entity.id
_entity.type
_entity.pdbx_description
1 polymer ?
#
loop_
_entity_poly.entity_id
_entity_poly.type
_entity_poly.pdbx_seq_one_letter_code
_entity_poly.pdbx_strand_id
1 'polypeptide(L)'
;MKKLLLISVLFLTAIVLTSCGNKGLEKITLNDSKDKITNTKGEYIAYIQKDGDNYEEYKKILNEVSQDKKIYVVELSEKITTNEDYQKKYTAKYSNMKNGIIKTNKGKEISDNNKFDFSTETNIDSQVTDEKETNRGIEKARNFVNK
;
A
#
# COMPACT_ATOMS: atom_id res chain seq x y z
N MET A 1 -4.25 -14.94 -56.14
CA MET A 1 -4.51 -13.51 -55.85
C MET A 1 -4.85 -13.38 -54.36
N LYS A 2 -4.18 -12.45 -53.67
CA LYS A 2 -4.34 -12.13 -52.26
C LYS A 2 -5.71 -11.47 -52.01
N LYS A 3 -6.33 -11.71 -50.85
CA LYS A 3 -7.02 -10.72 -50.00
C LYS A 3 -7.36 -11.39 -48.65
N LEU A 4 -6.48 -11.30 -47.66
CA LEU A 4 -6.31 -10.22 -46.66
C LEU A 4 -7.08 -10.54 -45.37
N LEU A 5 -6.43 -11.30 -44.48
CA LEU A 5 -6.69 -11.34 -43.05
C LEU A 5 -6.36 -9.96 -42.48
N LEU A 6 -7.36 -9.24 -41.96
CA LEU A 6 -7.17 -8.04 -41.15
C LEU A 6 -7.81 -8.33 -39.78
N ILE A 7 -7.07 -9.04 -38.94
CA ILE A 7 -7.29 -9.03 -37.50
C ILE A 7 -6.74 -7.67 -37.03
N SER A 8 -7.62 -6.69 -36.86
CA SER A 8 -7.26 -5.43 -36.22
C SER A 8 -7.05 -5.70 -34.73
N VAL A 9 -5.82 -6.02 -34.35
CA VAL A 9 -5.36 -5.88 -32.96
C VAL A 9 -5.45 -4.39 -32.65
N LEU A 10 -6.49 -3.98 -31.93
CA LEU A 10 -6.58 -2.63 -31.40
C LEU A 10 -5.42 -2.46 -30.42
N PHE A 11 -4.40 -1.76 -30.89
CA PHE A 11 -3.32 -1.24 -30.09
C PHE A 11 -3.87 -0.31 -29.01
N LEU A 12 -3.56 -0.66 -27.77
CA LEU A 12 -2.95 0.25 -26.80
C LEU A 12 -3.53 1.67 -26.78
N THR A 13 -4.73 1.84 -26.21
CA THR A 13 -5.20 3.17 -25.86
C THR A 13 -4.43 3.65 -24.63
N ALA A 14 -3.65 4.70 -24.86
CA ALA A 14 -2.78 5.37 -23.91
C ALA A 14 -3.43 5.54 -22.52
N ILE A 15 -2.78 4.99 -21.48
CA ILE A 15 -2.98 5.52 -20.14
C ILE A 15 -2.29 6.89 -20.16
N VAL A 16 -3.12 7.91 -20.31
CA VAL A 16 -2.77 9.30 -20.07
C VAL A 16 -2.19 9.37 -18.65
N LEU A 17 -0.86 9.44 -18.56
CA LEU A 17 -0.10 9.75 -17.34
C LEU A 17 -0.29 11.23 -17.01
N THR A 18 -1.52 11.64 -16.68
CA THR A 18 -1.75 12.87 -15.94
C THR A 18 -1.49 12.56 -14.48
N SER A 19 -0.22 12.67 -14.05
CA SER A 19 0.13 12.71 -12.62
C SER A 19 -0.28 14.05 -11.98
N CYS A 20 -1.53 14.47 -12.23
CA CYS A 20 -2.16 15.58 -11.57
C CYS A 20 -3.01 15.03 -10.42
N GLY A 21 -2.41 14.98 -9.23
CA GLY A 21 -3.12 15.34 -8.01
C GLY A 21 -4.12 14.36 -7.40
N ASN A 22 -3.96 13.05 -7.53
CA ASN A 22 -4.72 12.18 -6.63
C ASN A 22 -4.00 12.12 -5.27
N LYS A 23 -4.45 12.95 -4.32
CA LYS A 23 -4.11 12.88 -2.89
C LYS A 23 -5.26 12.15 -2.17
N GLY A 24 -5.04 11.74 -0.93
CA GLY A 24 -6.05 11.14 -0.07
C GLY A 24 -5.98 9.63 0.02
N LEU A 25 -6.86 9.09 0.85
CA LEU A 25 -6.99 7.66 1.10
C LEU A 25 -8.05 7.04 0.19
N GLU A 26 -7.78 5.86 -0.34
CA GLU A 26 -8.77 5.05 -1.05
C GLU A 26 -8.77 3.64 -0.52
N LYS A 27 -9.89 3.25 0.09
CA LYS A 27 -10.05 1.89 0.57
C LYS A 27 -10.16 0.93 -0.60
N ILE A 28 -9.36 -0.12 -0.57
CA ILE A 28 -9.34 -1.19 -1.57
C ILE A 28 -9.43 -2.55 -0.90
N THR A 29 -9.77 -3.59 -1.66
CA THR A 29 -9.73 -4.96 -1.15
C THR A 29 -8.31 -5.51 -1.13
N LEU A 30 -8.11 -6.60 -0.40
CA LEU A 30 -6.85 -7.34 -0.40
C LEU A 30 -6.51 -7.85 -1.82
N ASN A 31 -7.50 -8.27 -2.60
CA ASN A 31 -7.30 -8.72 -3.98
C ASN A 31 -6.85 -7.58 -4.90
N ASP A 32 -7.45 -6.39 -4.77
CA ASP A 32 -7.03 -5.20 -5.53
C ASP A 32 -5.59 -4.82 -5.19
N SER A 33 -5.19 -4.96 -3.92
CA SER A 33 -3.82 -4.69 -3.49
C SER A 33 -2.80 -5.61 -4.15
N LYS A 34 -3.15 -6.90 -4.33
CA LYS A 34 -2.31 -7.88 -5.02
C LYS A 34 -2.15 -7.53 -6.50
N ASP A 35 -3.23 -7.15 -7.16
CA ASP A 35 -3.19 -6.69 -8.54
C ASP A 35 -2.28 -5.46 -8.67
N LYS A 36 -2.47 -4.45 -7.81
CA LYS A 36 -1.65 -3.24 -7.80
C LYS A 36 -0.17 -3.51 -7.56
N ILE A 37 0.19 -4.31 -6.54
CA ILE A 37 1.60 -4.66 -6.29
C ILE A 37 2.25 -5.31 -7.53
N THR A 38 1.49 -6.15 -8.23
CA THR A 38 1.99 -6.87 -9.41
C THR A 38 2.13 -5.94 -10.61
N ASN A 39 1.16 -5.04 -10.81
CA ASN A 39 0.94 -4.34 -12.08
C ASN A 39 1.31 -2.85 -12.07
N THR A 40 1.44 -2.21 -10.89
CA THR A 40 1.71 -0.76 -10.77
C THR A 40 3.12 -0.49 -10.24
N LYS A 41 3.63 0.71 -10.54
CA LYS A 41 4.94 1.19 -10.05
C LYS A 41 4.75 2.57 -9.44
N GLY A 42 5.26 2.75 -8.23
CA GLY A 42 5.26 4.03 -7.53
C GLY A 42 3.93 4.41 -6.88
N GLU A 43 2.96 3.49 -6.83
CA GLU A 43 1.78 3.66 -6.00
C GLU A 43 2.09 3.26 -4.56
N TYR A 44 1.35 3.81 -3.60
CA TYR A 44 1.50 3.48 -2.19
C TYR A 44 0.28 2.72 -1.69
N ILE A 45 0.52 1.58 -1.04
CA ILE A 45 -0.51 0.74 -0.43
C ILE A 45 -0.22 0.62 1.05
N ALA A 46 -1.18 0.99 1.89
CA ALA A 46 -1.12 0.81 3.32
C ALA A 46 -1.95 -0.40 3.77
N TYR A 47 -1.40 -1.16 4.70
CA TYR A 47 -2.09 -2.22 5.43
C TYR A 47 -2.23 -1.78 6.88
N ILE A 48 -3.43 -1.91 7.45
CA ILE A 48 -3.69 -1.64 8.86
C ILE A 48 -4.59 -2.72 9.44
N GLN A 49 -4.23 -3.24 10.61
CA GLN A 49 -5.03 -4.23 11.30
C GLN A 49 -6.17 -3.53 12.08
N LYS A 50 -7.41 -3.80 11.69
CA LYS A 50 -8.60 -3.11 12.23
C LYS A 50 -8.83 -3.41 13.72
N ASP A 51 -8.57 -4.65 14.12
CA ASP A 51 -8.74 -5.11 15.51
C ASP A 51 -7.42 -5.02 16.32
N GLY A 52 -6.47 -4.20 15.88
CA GLY A 52 -5.21 -3.95 16.59
C GLY A 52 -5.30 -2.73 17.52
N ASP A 53 -4.58 -2.77 18.64
CA ASP A 53 -4.62 -1.72 19.67
C ASP A 53 -4.26 -0.31 19.15
N ASN A 54 -3.45 -0.23 18.09
CA ASN A 54 -2.93 1.03 17.52
C ASN A 54 -3.64 1.48 16.23
N TYR A 55 -4.80 0.90 15.92
CA TYR A 55 -5.50 1.12 14.64
C TYR A 55 -5.80 2.61 14.38
N GLU A 56 -6.28 3.33 15.40
CA GLU A 56 -6.65 4.75 15.24
C GLU A 56 -5.41 5.64 15.06
N GLU A 57 -4.30 5.33 15.72
CA GLU A 57 -3.02 6.03 15.57
C GLU A 57 -2.46 5.85 14.15
N TYR A 58 -2.47 4.63 13.62
CA TYR A 58 -2.04 4.38 12.25
C TYR A 58 -2.96 5.07 11.23
N LYS A 59 -4.27 5.15 11.50
CA LYS A 59 -5.18 5.96 10.68
C LYS A 59 -4.86 7.44 10.71
N LYS A 60 -4.50 8.01 11.88
CA LYS A 60 -4.06 9.42 11.97
C LYS A 60 -2.81 9.65 11.11
N ILE A 61 -1.82 8.76 11.20
CA ILE A 61 -0.61 8.83 10.36
C ILE A 61 -0.98 8.79 8.89
N LEU A 62 -1.83 7.83 8.47
CA LEU A 62 -2.24 7.70 7.07
C LEU A 62 -3.02 8.90 6.56
N ASN A 63 -3.94 9.46 7.35
CA ASN A 63 -4.68 10.66 6.98
C ASN A 63 -3.72 11.82 6.67
N GLU A 64 -2.73 12.04 7.52
CA GLU A 64 -1.73 13.11 7.35
C GLU A 64 -0.82 12.90 6.14
N VAL A 65 -0.33 11.68 5.93
CA VAL A 65 0.55 11.35 4.79
C VAL A 65 -0.22 11.39 3.47
N SER A 66 -1.52 11.08 3.51
CA SER A 66 -2.38 11.11 2.32
C SER A 66 -2.59 12.52 1.76
N GLN A 67 -2.35 13.56 2.55
CA GLN A 67 -2.36 14.95 2.08
C GLN A 67 -1.25 15.22 1.06
N ASP A 68 -0.22 14.39 1.00
CA ASP A 68 0.91 14.54 0.08
C ASP A 68 0.83 13.62 -1.13
N LYS A 69 0.30 12.40 -0.94
CA LYS A 69 0.24 11.34 -1.95
C LYS A 69 -1.04 10.52 -1.84
N LYS A 70 -1.49 9.92 -2.96
CA LYS A 70 -2.50 8.86 -2.92
C LYS A 70 -1.96 7.68 -2.11
N ILE A 71 -2.74 7.20 -1.16
CA ILE A 71 -2.48 5.93 -0.48
C ILE A 71 -3.72 5.04 -0.62
N TYR A 72 -3.54 3.84 -1.16
CA TYR A 72 -4.57 2.82 -1.16
C TYR A 72 -4.54 2.07 0.16
N VAL A 73 -5.66 1.95 0.85
CA VAL A 73 -5.72 1.37 2.20
C VAL A 73 -6.44 0.03 2.17
N VAL A 74 -5.79 -0.99 2.73
CA VAL A 74 -6.37 -2.29 3.02
C VAL A 74 -6.55 -2.39 4.54
N GLU A 75 -7.80 -2.38 4.98
CA GLU A 75 -8.16 -2.69 6.37
C GLU A 75 -8.24 -4.20 6.53
N LEU A 76 -7.35 -4.76 7.35
CA LEU A 76 -7.29 -6.18 7.63
C LEU A 76 -8.24 -6.50 8.80
N SER A 77 -9.37 -7.13 8.48
CA SER A 77 -10.43 -7.50 9.43
C SER A 77 -10.29 -8.90 10.01
N GLU A 78 -9.52 -9.78 9.35
CA GLU A 78 -9.17 -11.07 9.93
C GLU A 78 -7.84 -10.92 10.64
N LYS A 79 -7.71 -11.47 11.85
CA LYS A 79 -6.41 -11.72 12.47
C LYS A 79 -5.66 -12.61 11.46
N ILE A 80 -4.79 -12.01 10.64
CA ILE A 80 -4.02 -12.75 9.63
C ILE A 80 -3.38 -13.91 10.38
N THR A 81 -3.87 -15.11 10.09
CA THR A 81 -3.39 -16.31 10.75
C THR A 81 -1.90 -16.44 10.39
N THR A 82 -1.09 -16.92 11.33
CA THR A 82 0.34 -17.17 11.09
C THR A 82 0.59 -18.32 10.11
N ASN A 83 -0.47 -18.87 9.52
CA ASN A 83 -0.37 -19.91 8.52
C ASN A 83 0.34 -19.37 7.28
N GLU A 84 1.51 -19.93 7.01
CA GLU A 84 2.40 -19.55 5.93
C GLU A 84 1.74 -19.67 4.55
N ASP A 85 0.84 -20.63 4.37
CA ASP A 85 0.08 -20.83 3.13
C ASP A 85 -1.02 -19.77 2.97
N TYR A 86 -1.66 -19.35 4.08
CA TYR A 86 -2.60 -18.23 4.07
C TYR A 86 -1.88 -16.92 3.74
N GLN A 87 -0.70 -16.68 4.32
CA GLN A 87 0.12 -15.51 3.99
C GLN A 87 0.61 -15.56 2.54
N LYS A 88 1.10 -16.69 2.04
CA LYS A 88 1.51 -16.83 0.62
C LYS A 88 0.35 -16.62 -0.36
N LYS A 89 -0.87 -17.00 0.02
CA LYS A 89 -2.05 -16.97 -0.85
C LYS A 89 -2.82 -15.64 -0.80
N TYR A 90 -2.87 -14.99 0.36
CA TYR A 90 -3.77 -13.86 0.62
C TYR A 90 -3.07 -12.56 1.00
N THR A 91 -1.94 -12.59 1.72
CA THR A 91 -1.03 -11.44 1.60
C THR A 91 -0.40 -11.53 0.23
N ALA A 92 -0.40 -10.45 -0.54
CA ALA A 92 0.44 -10.40 -1.74
C ALA A 92 1.83 -10.93 -1.30
N LYS A 93 2.45 -11.79 -2.11
CA LYS A 93 3.76 -12.49 -1.95
C LYS A 93 4.96 -11.59 -1.58
N TYR A 94 4.70 -10.38 -1.13
CA TYR A 94 5.45 -9.17 -1.30
C TYR A 94 5.37 -8.26 -0.08
N SER A 95 4.65 -8.61 1.01
CA SER A 95 4.66 -7.70 2.17
C SER A 95 4.88 -8.33 3.53
N ASN A 96 4.21 -9.44 3.86
CA ASN A 96 4.03 -9.88 5.26
C ASN A 96 3.64 -8.73 6.20
N MET A 97 3.11 -7.63 5.65
CA MET A 97 2.98 -6.35 6.33
C MET A 97 1.57 -6.26 6.87
N LYS A 98 1.48 -6.15 8.20
CA LYS A 98 0.21 -6.03 8.92
C LYS A 98 -0.16 -4.56 9.15
N ASN A 99 0.86 -3.76 9.48
CA ASN A 99 0.74 -2.35 9.78
C ASN A 99 1.87 -1.61 9.06
N GLY A 100 1.60 -0.98 7.93
CA GLY A 100 2.64 -0.24 7.21
C GLY A 100 2.26 0.16 5.79
N ILE A 101 3.19 0.83 5.11
CA ILE A 101 3.03 1.35 3.75
C ILE A 101 4.05 0.66 2.83
N ILE A 102 3.62 0.33 1.61
CA ILE A 102 4.45 -0.27 0.57
C ILE A 102 4.43 0.60 -0.66
N LYS A 103 5.60 0.84 -1.26
CA LYS A 103 5.75 1.43 -2.59
C LYS A 103 5.78 0.34 -3.64
N THR A 104 4.80 0.31 -4.55
CA THR A 104 4.71 -0.73 -5.59
C THR A 104 5.87 -0.62 -6.57
N ASN A 105 6.34 -1.79 -7.04
CA ASN A 105 7.43 -1.89 -8.00
C ASN A 105 7.08 -2.94 -9.05
N LYS A 106 6.37 -2.51 -10.10
CA LYS A 106 5.81 -3.36 -11.16
C LYS A 106 6.69 -4.54 -11.53
N GLY A 107 6.13 -5.75 -11.43
CA GLY A 107 6.77 -7.00 -11.81
C GLY A 107 7.98 -7.40 -10.97
N LYS A 108 8.25 -6.73 -9.84
CA LYS A 108 9.37 -7.03 -8.96
C LYS A 108 8.87 -7.43 -7.57
N GLU A 109 9.67 -8.24 -6.90
CA GLU A 109 9.53 -8.46 -5.47
C GLU A 109 9.73 -7.15 -4.71
N ILE A 110 8.91 -6.93 -3.68
CA ILE A 110 8.98 -5.76 -2.81
C ILE A 110 10.14 -5.96 -1.85
N SER A 111 11.17 -5.16 -2.03
CA SER A 111 12.32 -5.11 -1.13
C SER A 111 11.98 -4.37 0.16
N ASP A 112 12.81 -4.50 1.19
CA ASP A 112 12.58 -3.79 2.46
C ASP A 112 12.68 -2.26 2.31
N ASN A 113 13.45 -1.76 1.33
CA ASN A 113 13.50 -0.34 0.98
C ASN A 113 12.17 0.20 0.40
N ASN A 114 11.27 -0.69 -0.01
CA ASN A 114 9.95 -0.36 -0.49
C ASN A 114 8.89 -0.44 0.61
N LYS A 115 9.29 -0.63 1.87
CA LYS A 115 8.38 -0.82 3.00
C LYS A 115 8.61 0.25 4.06
N PHE A 116 7.53 0.59 4.74
CA PHE A 116 7.53 1.37 5.96
C PHE A 116 6.64 0.66 6.96
N ASP A 117 7.23 0.08 8.01
CA ASP A 117 6.50 -0.67 9.03
C ASP A 117 6.18 0.25 10.20
N PHE A 118 4.89 0.44 10.51
CA PHE A 118 4.49 1.33 11.59
C PHE A 118 5.00 0.83 12.95
N SER A 119 5.00 -0.49 13.18
CA SER A 119 5.35 -1.08 14.47
C SER A 119 6.85 -0.96 14.80
N THR A 120 7.72 -0.88 13.80
CA THR A 120 9.16 -0.68 14.04
C THR A 120 9.55 0.81 13.99
N GLU A 121 8.83 1.61 13.21
CA GLU A 121 9.21 2.99 12.95
C GLU A 121 8.61 3.99 13.94
N THR A 122 7.46 3.65 14.50
CA THR A 122 6.69 4.42 15.47
C THR A 122 6.69 3.60 16.76
N ASN A 123 7.29 4.09 17.84
CA ASN A 123 7.31 3.34 19.11
C ASN A 123 5.93 3.43 19.80
N ILE A 124 4.85 3.35 19.02
CA ILE A 124 3.48 3.41 19.47
C ILE A 124 3.18 2.07 20.13
N ASP A 125 3.25 2.07 21.46
CA ASP A 125 2.90 0.93 22.29
C ASP A 125 1.43 1.06 22.75
N SER A 126 0.76 -0.07 22.97
CA SER A 126 -0.68 -0.15 23.24
C SER A 126 -1.12 0.53 24.54
N GLN A 127 -0.17 1.02 25.36
CA GLN A 127 -0.44 1.58 26.68
C GLN A 127 -0.22 3.09 26.80
N VAL A 128 0.36 3.77 25.80
CA VAL A 128 0.57 5.22 25.83
C VAL A 128 0.37 5.82 24.44
N THR A 129 -0.74 6.55 24.26
CA THR A 129 -0.93 7.41 23.09
C THR A 129 -0.02 8.62 23.20
N ASP A 130 1.24 8.49 22.76
CA ASP A 130 2.16 9.64 22.71
C ASP A 130 1.96 10.38 21.37
N GLU A 131 1.36 11.57 21.44
CA GLU A 131 1.24 12.49 20.31
C GLU A 131 2.60 12.70 19.62
N LYS A 132 3.68 12.68 20.39
CA LYS A 132 5.06 12.77 19.88
C LYS A 132 5.42 11.58 18.97
N GLU A 133 5.06 10.36 19.35
CA GLU A 133 5.34 9.16 18.55
C GLU A 133 4.45 9.10 17.31
N THR A 134 3.21 9.58 17.40
CA THR A 134 2.33 9.75 16.24
C THR A 134 2.92 10.76 15.25
N ASN A 135 3.38 11.92 15.73
CA ASN A 135 4.02 12.95 14.91
C ASN A 135 5.33 12.47 14.27
N ARG A 136 6.16 11.75 15.02
CA ARG A 136 7.37 11.08 14.49
C ARG A 136 7.00 10.06 13.40
N GLY A 137 5.92 9.30 13.59
CA GLY A 137 5.40 8.39 12.59
C GLY A 137 4.96 9.09 11.31
N ILE A 138 4.25 10.21 11.43
CA ILE A 138 3.87 11.08 10.30
C ILE A 138 5.12 11.55 9.54
N GLU A 139 6.11 12.09 10.24
CA GLU A 139 7.33 12.61 9.61
C GLU A 139 8.06 11.53 8.82
N LYS A 140 8.30 10.38 9.44
CA LYS A 140 8.99 9.27 8.78
C LYS A 140 8.20 8.71 7.60
N ALA A 141 6.88 8.55 7.74
CA ALA A 141 6.03 8.08 6.66
C ALA A 141 5.98 9.07 5.48
N ARG A 142 5.93 10.39 5.76
CA ARG A 142 6.06 11.44 4.73
C ARG A 142 7.39 11.36 4.01
N ASN A 143 8.49 11.21 4.76
CA ASN A 143 9.82 11.04 4.17
C ASN A 143 9.90 9.78 3.31
N PHE A 144 9.22 8.70 3.68
CA PHE A 144 9.15 7.49 2.86
C PHE A 144 8.39 7.70 1.55
N VAL A 145 7.20 8.32 1.57
CA VAL A 145 6.37 8.46 0.36
C VAL A 145 6.84 9.56 -0.60
N ASN A 146 7.71 10.47 -0.14
CA ASN A 146 8.25 11.57 -0.93
C ASN A 146 9.69 11.35 -1.42
N LYS A 147 10.31 10.20 -1.12
CA LYS A 147 11.55 9.70 -1.77
C LYS A 147 11.28 9.22 -3.19
#